data_AF-A0A399D2Z2-F1
#
_entry.id   AF-A0A399D2Z2-F1
#
_cell.length_a   1.000
_cell.length_b   1.000
_cell.length_c   1.000
_cell.angle_alpha   90.00
_cell.angle_beta   90.00
_cell.angle_gamma   90.00
#
_symmetry.space_group_name_H-M   'P 1'
#
loop_
_entity.id
_entity.type
_entity.pdbx_description
1 polymer ?
#
loop_
_entity_poly.entity_id
_entity_poly.type
_entity_poly.pdbx_seq_one_letter_code
_entity_poly.pdbx_strand_id
1 'polypeptide(L)'
;MKRFIQFGEVIVASIALFLFLPEISNWISTGHFSISMREFREAIFLGIFTPVVVWLSRKIRNDAAFVLFVVLIIVLILAIVPHLRW
;
A
#
# COMPACT_ATOMS: atom_id res chain seq x y z
N MET A 1 -16.81 2.45 16.98
CA MET A 1 -15.67 3.39 17.04
C MET A 1 -14.31 2.71 17.23
N LYS A 2 -14.07 1.91 18.28
CA LYS A 2 -12.73 1.32 18.56
C LYS A 2 -12.08 0.57 17.39
N ARG A 3 -12.83 -0.27 16.66
CA ARG A 3 -12.31 -1.01 15.49
C ARG A 3 -11.93 -0.12 14.29
N PHE A 4 -12.60 1.01 14.15
CA PHE A 4 -12.35 1.94 13.04
C PHE A 4 -11.09 2.77 13.31
N ILE A 5 -10.88 3.17 14.56
CA ILE A 5 -9.65 3.84 15.02
C ILE A 5 -8.45 2.91 14.84
N GLN A 6 -8.56 1.66 15.27
CA GLN A 6 -7.52 0.65 15.08
C GLN A 6 -7.17 0.41 13.61
N PHE A 7 -8.16 0.42 12.72
CA PHE A 7 -7.90 0.28 11.29
C PHE A 7 -7.15 1.49 10.73
N GLY A 8 -7.50 2.71 11.17
CA GLY A 8 -6.77 3.93 10.83
C GLY A 8 -5.32 3.90 11.32
N GLU A 9 -5.08 3.46 12.56
CA GLU A 9 -3.73 3.28 13.12
C GLU A 9 -2.90 2.30 12.28
N VAL A 10 -3.49 1.18 11.85
CA VAL A 10 -2.81 0.20 10.99
C VAL A 10 -2.44 0.81 9.64
N ILE A 11 -3.30 1.63 9.03
CA ILE A 11 -2.98 2.33 7.78
C ILE A 11 -1.80 3.28 7.99
N VAL A 12 -1.84 4.13 9.03
CA VAL A 12 -0.76 5.10 9.30
C VAL A 12 0.55 4.37 9.58
N ALA A 13 0.53 3.31 10.39
CA ALA A 13 1.71 2.49 10.65
C ALA A 13 2.24 1.82 9.38
N SER A 14 1.35 1.33 8.52
CA SER A 14 1.75 0.70 7.24
C SER A 14 2.41 1.72 6.31
N ILE A 15 1.84 2.92 6.17
CA ILE A 15 2.45 4.01 5.38
C ILE A 15 3.83 4.36 5.92
N ALA A 16 3.97 4.51 7.23
CA ALA A 16 5.27 4.79 7.86
C ALA A 16 6.28 3.67 7.60
N LEU A 17 5.88 2.40 7.74
CA LEU A 17 6.76 1.26 7.46
C LEU A 17 7.22 1.24 6.00
N PHE A 18 6.30 1.38 5.04
CA PHE A 18 6.64 1.39 3.62
C PHE A 18 7.48 2.60 3.20
N LEU A 19 7.37 3.72 3.92
CA LEU A 19 8.17 4.91 3.67
C LEU A 19 9.58 4.79 4.26
N PHE A 20 9.67 4.39 5.54
CA PHE A 20 10.93 4.48 6.27
C PHE A 20 11.79 3.22 6.19
N LEU A 21 11.24 2.01 6.06
CA LEU A 21 12.07 0.80 5.96
C LEU A 21 13.03 0.80 4.77
N PRO A 22 12.57 1.05 3.51
CA PRO A 22 13.49 1.09 2.38
C PRO A 22 14.48 2.24 2.51
N GLU A 23 14.06 3.38 3.02
CA GLU A 23 14.92 4.55 3.16
C GLU A 23 15.99 4.39 4.24
N ILE A 24 15.65 3.78 5.38
CA ILE A 24 16.62 3.42 6.42
C ILE A 24 17.61 2.39 5.87
N SER A 25 17.15 1.39 5.11
CA SER A 25 18.03 0.43 4.46
C SER A 25 18.98 1.12 3.48
N ASN A 26 18.48 2.04 2.68
CA ASN A 26 19.27 2.80 1.71
C ASN A 26 20.30 3.68 2.43
N TRP A 27 19.88 4.37 3.50
CA TRP A 27 20.74 5.20 4.34
C TRP A 27 21.87 4.42 5.00
N ILE A 28 21.60 3.22 5.52
CA ILE A 28 22.64 2.34 6.08
C ILE A 28 23.66 1.96 5.00
N SER A 29 23.22 1.77 3.75
CA SER A 29 24.09 1.34 2.65
C SER A 29 24.87 2.48 1.98
N THR A 30 24.31 3.68 1.89
CA THR A 30 24.87 4.81 1.12
C THR A 30 25.29 6.00 1.98
N GLY A 31 24.83 6.09 3.23
CA GLY A 31 25.00 7.24 4.10
C GLY A 31 24.10 8.43 3.77
N HIS A 32 23.28 8.34 2.72
CA HIS A 32 22.36 9.39 2.28
C HIS A 32 20.91 9.04 2.59
N PHE A 33 20.16 10.02 3.11
CA PHE A 33 18.74 9.91 3.39
C PHE A 33 18.00 10.94 2.54
N SER A 34 17.18 10.47 1.60
CA SER A 34 16.39 11.30 0.70
C SER A 34 15.07 10.61 0.35
N ILE A 35 13.97 11.18 0.84
CA ILE A 35 12.63 10.73 0.45
C ILE A 35 12.14 11.58 -0.72
N SER A 36 11.95 10.95 -1.87
CA SER A 36 11.34 11.57 -3.03
C SER A 36 9.81 11.61 -2.91
N MET A 37 9.19 12.56 -3.63
CA MET A 37 7.72 12.61 -3.77
C MET A 37 7.15 11.33 -4.41
N ARG A 38 7.96 10.62 -5.20
CA ARG A 38 7.56 9.34 -5.79
C ARG A 38 7.45 8.25 -4.72
N GLU A 39 8.48 8.07 -3.90
CA GLU A 39 8.49 7.09 -2.81
C GLU A 39 7.40 7.40 -1.78
N PHE A 40 7.14 8.67 -1.51
CA PHE A 40 6.04 9.08 -0.65
C PHE A 40 4.67 8.63 -1.20
N ARG A 41 4.42 8.81 -2.50
CA ARG A 41 3.19 8.34 -3.14
C ARG A 41 3.09 6.81 -3.14
N GLU A 42 4.18 6.12 -3.41
CA GLU A 42 4.24 4.66 -3.39
C GLU A 42 3.96 4.12 -1.98
N ALA A 43 4.54 4.74 -0.95
CA ALA A 43 4.31 4.38 0.44
C ALA A 43 2.86 4.62 0.89
N ILE A 44 2.23 5.71 0.46
CA ILE A 44 0.79 5.95 0.71
C ILE A 44 -0.05 4.87 0.02
N PHE A 45 0.23 4.59 -1.25
CA PHE A 45 -0.52 3.59 -2.01
C PHE A 45 -0.43 2.22 -1.35
N LEU A 46 0.78 1.74 -1.08
CA LEU A 46 1.01 0.44 -0.44
C LEU A 46 0.47 0.41 0.99
N GLY A 47 0.71 1.47 1.76
CA GLY A 47 0.27 1.56 3.15
C GLY A 47 -1.25 1.57 3.33
N ILE A 48 -2.01 2.03 2.33
CA ILE A 48 -3.48 1.90 2.30
C ILE A 48 -3.89 0.54 1.71
N PHE A 49 -3.28 0.15 0.59
CA PHE A 49 -3.69 -1.03 -0.18
C PHE A 49 -3.50 -2.34 0.60
N THR A 50 -2.33 -2.53 1.22
CA THR A 50 -2.00 -3.76 1.95
C THR A 50 -2.99 -4.10 3.06
N PRO A 51 -3.30 -3.21 4.03
CA PRO A 51 -4.26 -3.54 5.08
C PRO A 51 -5.69 -3.74 4.55
N VAL A 52 -6.09 -3.04 3.49
CA VAL A 52 -7.40 -3.25 2.83
C VAL A 52 -7.48 -4.63 2.20
N VAL A 53 -6.45 -5.04 1.47
CA VAL A 53 -6.36 -6.36 0.82
C VAL A 53 -6.31 -7.48 1.86
N VAL A 54 -5.56 -7.31 2.96
CA VAL A 54 -5.54 -8.26 4.08
C VAL A 54 -6.90 -8.34 4.79
N TRP A 55 -7.61 -7.23 4.91
CA TRP A 55 -8.96 -7.24 5.47
C TRP A 55 -9.95 -7.97 4.55
N LEU A 56 -9.84 -7.78 3.24
CA LEU A 56 -10.64 -8.48 2.22
C LEU A 56 -10.33 -9.97 2.18
N SER A 57 -9.06 -10.37 2.30
CA SER A 57 -8.66 -11.79 2.26
C SER A 57 -9.34 -12.59 3.36
N ARG A 58 -9.49 -12.01 4.56
CA ARG A 58 -10.21 -12.65 5.68
C ARG A 58 -11.69 -12.90 5.41
N LYS A 59 -12.30 -12.22 4.43
CA LYS A 59 -13.70 -12.39 4.07
C LYS A 59 -13.92 -13.38 2.92
N ILE A 60 -12.92 -13.60 2.08
CA ILE A 60 -13.03 -14.48 0.92
C ILE A 60 -12.41 -15.84 1.27
N ARG A 61 -13.24 -16.87 1.35
CA ARG A 61 -12.80 -18.23 1.70
C ARG A 61 -12.05 -18.96 0.57
N ASN A 62 -12.23 -18.51 -0.68
CA ASN A 62 -11.61 -19.10 -1.86
C ASN A 62 -10.41 -18.26 -2.32
N ASP A 63 -9.20 -18.80 -2.11
CA ASP A 63 -7.95 -18.13 -2.42
C ASP A 63 -7.82 -17.76 -3.91
N ALA A 64 -8.29 -18.63 -4.81
CA ALA A 64 -8.25 -18.37 -6.24
C ALA A 64 -9.15 -17.17 -6.63
N ALA A 65 -10.34 -17.09 -6.03
CA ALA A 65 -11.24 -15.96 -6.25
C ALA A 65 -10.68 -14.65 -5.68
N PHE A 66 -9.99 -14.71 -4.53
CA PHE A 66 -9.32 -13.55 -3.94
C PHE A 66 -8.18 -13.03 -4.83
N VAL A 67 -7.30 -13.92 -5.29
CA VAL A 67 -6.20 -13.53 -6.18
C VAL A 67 -6.74 -12.92 -7.48
N LEU A 68 -7.75 -13.53 -8.09
CA LEU A 68 -8.35 -13.04 -9.32
C LEU A 68 -8.99 -11.66 -9.14
N PHE A 69 -9.63 -11.43 -7.99
CA PHE A 69 -10.18 -10.12 -7.61
C PHE A 69 -9.10 -9.05 -7.43
N VAL A 70 -8.01 -9.37 -6.71
CA VAL A 70 -6.88 -8.43 -6.51
C VAL A 70 -6.23 -8.07 -7.84
N VAL A 71 -6.00 -9.06 -8.71
CA VAL A 71 -5.46 -8.84 -10.06
C VAL A 71 -6.39 -7.95 -10.88
N LEU A 72 -7.71 -8.21 -10.84
CA LEU A 72 -8.69 -7.37 -11.53
C LEU A 72 -8.62 -5.91 -11.07
N ILE A 73 -8.54 -5.65 -9.76
CA ILE A 73 -8.42 -4.29 -9.22
C ILE A 73 -7.14 -3.61 -9.73
N ILE A 74 -6.00 -4.31 -9.69
CA ILE A 74 -4.72 -3.75 -10.16
C ILE A 74 -4.81 -3.40 -11.65
N VAL A 75 -5.36 -4.30 -12.48
CA VAL A 75 -5.57 -4.05 -13.92
C VAL A 75 -6.49 -2.86 -14.14
N LEU A 76 -7.59 -2.76 -13.38
CA LEU A 76 -8.53 -1.64 -13.48
C LEU A 76 -7.87 -0.31 -13.11
N ILE A 77 -7.09 -0.28 -12.03
CA ILE A 77 -6.33 0.91 -11.63
C ILE A 77 -5.35 1.30 -12.74
N LEU A 78 -4.57 0.35 -13.25
CA LEU A 78 -3.60 0.61 -14.33
C LEU A 78 -4.27 1.06 -15.63
N ALA A 79 -5.48 0.59 -15.94
CA ALA A 79 -6.25 1.02 -17.11
C ALA A 79 -6.81 2.45 -16.95
N ILE A 80 -7.18 2.84 -15.73
CA ILE A 80 -7.76 4.15 -15.44
C ILE A 80 -6.67 5.23 -15.26
N VAL A 81 -5.52 4.90 -14.68
CA VAL A 81 -4.38 5.80 -14.47
C VAL A 81 -3.96 6.61 -15.71
N PRO A 82 -3.82 6.06 -16.93
CA PRO A 82 -3.45 6.84 -18.11
C PRO A 82 -4.54 7.84 -18.53
N HIS A 83 -5.82 7.60 -18.20
CA HIS A 83 -6.93 8.52 -18.48
C HIS A 83 -7.09 9.64 -17.45
N LEU A 84 -6.40 9.55 -16.31
CA LEU A 84 -6.34 10.57 -15.25
C LEU A 84 -5.13 11.52 -15.39
N ARG A 85 -4.28 11.31 -16.40
CA ARG A 85 -3.19 12.25 -16.73
C ARG A 85 -3.79 13.47 -17.45
N TRP A 86 -4.19 14.46 -16.69
CA TRP A 86 -4.47 15.83 -17.14
C TRP A 86 -3.37 16.76 -16.63
#